data_AF-A0A1E3XE57-F1
#
_entry.id   AF-A0A1E3XE57-F1
#
_cell.length_a   1.000
_cell.length_b   1.000
_cell.length_c   1.000
_cell.angle_alpha   90.00
_cell.angle_beta   90.00
_cell.angle_gamma   90.00
#
_symmetry.space_group_name_H-M   'P 1'
#
loop_
_entity.id
_entity.type
_entity.pdbx_description
1 polymer ?
#
loop_
_entity_poly.entity_id
_entity_poly.type
_entity_poly.pdbx_seq_one_letter_code
_entity_poly.pdbx_strand_id
1 'polypeptide(L)'
;MKIYKILHTVLLNLIIFSAVSSNNVYASAMLKADAVVEKQSVFVGETFIFQIQVSGSENPDKPDLSHLRDFKVQYQGGRQNSSRSITIINGRMTRNVREGYFFSYRLTPKRAGVLTIPSISVYANGRKAETAPVHIKVNKPMETDNFKLRMELSKNTCYVGEPITLAVTFYLDRTIEELAFNVPLFDSTDEFYFADPEIDINDGGKYYRIPIGADEVITKEGTGDLEGKQYSTISFKRVLIPKKEGIVKIENAMANCMALIGYRKSRRNRFDSFFNDDIFSDFFSDSFFDSGRRGEYKKVVVPSNSLDLKVLPVPLKDQPENFMGHIGEYRISAVAKPTDVSVGDPITLQIVLSGPEYLEHIKLPPLDKQASLVRDFKIPKDMADGEISGNSKIFTQTIRALNTSVKEVPPIELCYFDTKLGQYEVVRSEPIPLTVKEAKIITADDAEGVGIIPPAKKDLETWKKGIAYNYDDTSVLDNQYFGILSSFKSPILFLLIAAPPLLYSIVLAWVNLMNRHKADPLLIHAKKA
;
A
#
# COMPACT_ATOMS: atom_id res chain seq x y z
N MET A 1 -85.19 -8.70 73.26
CA MET A 1 -85.91 -7.42 73.06
C MET A 1 -85.49 -6.85 71.70
N LYS A 2 -86.43 -6.85 70.74
CA LYS A 2 -86.58 -6.07 69.49
C LYS A 2 -85.34 -5.37 68.89
N ILE A 3 -84.89 -5.64 67.66
CA ILE A 3 -85.47 -5.30 66.32
C ILE A 3 -85.23 -3.81 65.92
N TYR A 4 -84.39 -3.64 64.88
CA TYR A 4 -84.34 -2.60 63.82
C TYR A 4 -83.59 -1.26 64.01
N LYS A 5 -82.42 -1.20 63.35
CA LYS A 5 -81.97 -0.22 62.31
C LYS A 5 -80.46 -0.48 62.09
N ILE A 6 -79.99 -1.33 61.17
CA ILE A 6 -80.14 -1.36 59.70
C ILE A 6 -79.86 0.01 59.06
N LEU A 7 -78.82 -0.01 58.20
CA LEU A 7 -78.53 0.89 57.09
C LEU A 7 -78.39 2.38 57.45
N HIS A 8 -77.15 2.88 57.57
CA HIS A 8 -76.70 4.08 56.80
C HIS A 8 -75.24 4.49 57.00
N THR A 9 -74.41 3.77 57.78
CA THR A 9 -73.06 4.28 58.10
C THR A 9 -71.93 3.26 57.94
N VAL A 10 -72.10 2.29 57.04
CA VAL A 10 -71.00 1.40 56.59
C VAL A 10 -70.88 1.36 55.05
N LEU A 11 -71.73 2.10 54.33
CA LEU A 11 -71.74 2.16 52.86
C LEU A 11 -71.24 3.51 52.29
N LEU A 12 -70.38 4.22 53.03
CA LEU A 12 -69.75 5.48 52.56
C LEU A 12 -68.22 5.51 52.76
N ASN A 13 -67.59 4.36 53.03
CA ASN A 13 -66.12 4.22 53.00
C ASN A 13 -65.66 3.01 52.16
N LEU A 14 -66.52 2.57 51.23
CA LEU A 14 -66.22 1.53 50.25
C LEU A 14 -66.65 1.94 48.82
N ILE A 15 -66.60 3.25 48.52
CA ILE A 15 -66.66 3.83 47.17
C ILE A 15 -65.58 4.92 47.05
N ILE A 16 -64.37 4.58 47.50
CA ILE A 16 -63.11 5.19 47.02
C ILE A 16 -62.16 4.02 46.73
N PHE A 17 -62.65 3.07 45.94
CA PHE A 17 -61.86 2.00 45.34
C PHE A 17 -62.25 1.90 43.86
N SER A 18 -62.23 3.05 43.19
CA SER A 18 -62.39 3.16 41.74
C SER A 18 -61.70 4.44 41.28
N ALA A 19 -60.77 4.28 40.34
CA ALA A 19 -60.11 5.34 39.57
C ALA A 19 -59.03 6.17 40.28
N VAL A 20 -57.94 5.51 40.68
CA VAL A 20 -56.62 6.02 40.27
C VAL A 20 -55.94 4.89 39.50
N SER A 21 -56.45 4.61 38.31
CA SER A 21 -55.55 4.20 37.23
C SER A 21 -54.63 5.39 37.05
N SER A 22 -53.47 5.34 37.71
CA SER A 22 -52.34 6.16 37.32
C SER A 22 -52.10 5.83 35.86
N ASN A 23 -52.62 6.69 34.98
CA ASN A 23 -52.06 6.88 33.66
C ASN A 23 -50.62 7.31 33.93
N ASN A 24 -49.74 6.35 34.15
CA ASN A 24 -48.34 6.49 33.83
C ASN A 24 -48.34 6.72 32.32
N VAL A 25 -48.57 7.97 31.93
CA VAL A 25 -48.12 8.46 30.63
C VAL A 25 -46.61 8.35 30.74
N TYR A 26 -46.10 7.18 30.38
CA TYR A 26 -44.72 7.05 29.97
C TYR A 26 -44.58 8.07 28.85
N ALA A 27 -43.89 9.17 29.14
CA ALA A 27 -43.54 10.14 28.13
C ALA A 27 -42.68 9.39 27.11
N SER A 28 -43.32 8.85 26.07
CA SER A 28 -42.64 8.29 24.92
C SER A 28 -41.73 9.40 24.42
N ALA A 29 -40.41 9.18 24.43
CA ALA A 29 -39.47 10.17 23.93
C ALA A 29 -39.95 10.67 22.56
N MET A 30 -39.98 11.99 22.37
CA MET A 30 -40.38 12.59 21.11
C MET A 30 -39.46 12.07 20.01
N LEU A 31 -40.04 11.62 18.89
CA LEU A 31 -39.26 11.14 17.76
C LEU A 31 -38.46 12.32 17.18
N LYS A 32 -37.13 12.17 17.10
CA LYS A 32 -36.23 13.18 16.54
C LYS A 32 -35.30 12.54 15.52
N ALA A 33 -34.98 13.26 14.46
CA ALA A 33 -34.02 12.86 13.45
C ALA A 33 -32.98 13.97 13.22
N ASP A 34 -31.69 13.64 13.31
CA ASP A 34 -30.59 14.56 13.05
C ASP A 34 -29.71 14.02 11.90
N ALA A 35 -29.36 14.91 10.97
CA ALA A 35 -28.46 14.61 9.85
C ALA A 35 -27.03 14.99 10.22
N VAL A 36 -26.10 14.04 10.15
CA VAL A 36 -24.68 14.22 10.51
C VAL A 36 -23.82 13.81 9.34
N VAL A 37 -22.86 14.66 8.98
CA VAL A 37 -21.88 14.39 7.93
C VAL A 37 -20.48 14.36 8.51
N GLU A 38 -19.67 13.43 8.02
CA GLU A 38 -18.25 13.33 8.38
C GLU A 38 -17.47 14.58 7.95
N LYS A 39 -17.77 15.10 6.75
CA LYS A 39 -17.10 16.24 6.13
C LYS A 39 -18.10 17.18 5.49
N GLN A 40 -17.95 18.48 5.74
CA GLN A 40 -18.76 19.53 5.10
C GLN A 40 -18.09 20.11 3.84
N SER A 41 -16.81 19.81 3.60
CA SER A 41 -16.07 20.22 2.41
C SER A 41 -15.32 19.02 1.82
N VAL A 42 -15.63 18.67 0.58
CA VAL A 42 -15.10 17.49 -0.14
C VAL A 42 -14.75 17.86 -1.58
N PHE A 43 -14.13 16.96 -2.33
CA PHE A 43 -13.92 17.12 -3.77
C PHE A 43 -14.96 16.34 -4.59
N VAL A 44 -15.17 16.71 -5.85
CA VAL A 44 -16.00 15.91 -6.78
C VAL A 44 -15.45 14.48 -6.84
N GLY A 45 -16.31 13.48 -6.70
CA GLY A 45 -15.89 12.06 -6.66
C GLY A 45 -15.35 11.59 -5.29
N GLU A 46 -15.03 12.50 -4.36
CA GLU A 46 -14.63 12.12 -3.00
C GLU A 46 -15.84 11.62 -2.22
N THR A 47 -15.72 10.41 -1.69
CA THR A 47 -16.78 9.78 -0.94
C THR A 47 -16.68 10.12 0.56
N PHE A 48 -17.81 10.39 1.21
CA PHE A 48 -17.88 10.70 2.65
C PHE A 48 -19.05 9.99 3.33
N ILE A 49 -18.97 9.82 4.65
CA ILE A 49 -20.05 9.21 5.43
C ILE A 49 -21.12 10.25 5.80
N PHE A 50 -22.37 9.86 5.58
CA PHE A 50 -23.58 10.56 6.00
C PHE A 50 -24.39 9.66 6.92
N GLN A 51 -24.78 10.17 8.09
CA GLN A 51 -25.54 9.45 9.09
C GLN A 51 -26.85 10.17 9.41
N ILE A 52 -27.91 9.39 9.57
CA ILE A 52 -29.18 9.86 10.13
C ILE A 52 -29.30 9.26 11.53
N GLN A 53 -29.29 10.12 12.54
CA GLN A 53 -29.42 9.77 13.94
C GLN A 53 -30.88 9.90 14.37
N VAL A 54 -31.49 8.79 14.79
CA VAL A 54 -32.88 8.75 15.24
C VAL A 54 -32.90 8.59 16.74
N SER A 55 -33.68 9.42 17.43
CA SER A 55 -33.97 9.30 18.86
C SER A 55 -35.46 9.06 19.08
N GLY A 56 -35.80 8.24 20.08
CA GLY A 56 -37.18 7.88 20.40
C GLY A 56 -37.72 6.65 19.65
N SER A 57 -36.85 5.89 18.99
CA SER A 57 -37.16 4.56 18.43
C SER A 57 -35.89 3.73 18.23
N GLU A 58 -35.97 2.43 18.52
CA GLU A 58 -34.93 1.44 18.22
C GLU A 58 -35.11 0.77 16.84
N ASN A 59 -36.28 0.95 16.21
CA ASN A 59 -36.64 0.32 14.93
C ASN A 59 -37.37 1.30 13.99
N PRO A 60 -36.74 2.41 13.57
CA PRO A 60 -37.30 3.29 12.55
C PRO A 60 -37.33 2.65 11.16
N ASP A 61 -38.26 3.10 10.32
CA ASP A 61 -38.28 2.76 8.90
C ASP A 61 -37.07 3.36 8.19
N LYS A 62 -36.50 2.61 7.24
CA LYS A 62 -35.33 3.08 6.47
C LYS A 62 -35.70 4.34 5.66
N PRO A 63 -35.00 5.48 5.86
CA PRO A 63 -35.27 6.70 5.11
C PRO A 63 -34.96 6.54 3.61
N ASP A 64 -35.79 7.14 2.77
CA ASP A 64 -35.57 7.21 1.32
C ASP A 64 -34.67 8.40 0.95
N LEU A 65 -33.55 8.09 0.29
CA LEU A 65 -32.57 9.07 -0.19
C LEU A 65 -32.48 9.08 -1.74
N SER A 66 -33.39 8.41 -2.44
CA SER A 66 -33.41 8.31 -3.91
C SER A 66 -33.47 9.67 -4.61
N HIS A 67 -34.00 10.69 -3.92
CA HIS A 67 -34.09 12.07 -4.41
C HIS A 67 -32.76 12.84 -4.43
N LEU A 68 -31.68 12.31 -3.83
CA LEU A 68 -30.36 12.93 -3.82
C LEU A 68 -29.63 12.80 -5.17
N ARG A 69 -30.14 13.44 -6.22
CA ARG A 69 -29.62 13.30 -7.60
C ARG A 69 -28.16 13.70 -7.75
N ASP A 70 -27.72 14.69 -6.98
CA ASP A 70 -26.35 15.22 -7.00
C ASP A 70 -25.32 14.29 -6.33
N PHE A 71 -25.77 13.22 -5.69
CA PHE A 71 -24.92 12.24 -5.01
C PHE A 71 -25.14 10.83 -5.58
N LYS A 72 -24.08 10.02 -5.59
CA LYS A 72 -24.20 8.56 -5.63
C LYS A 72 -24.38 8.11 -4.19
N VAL A 73 -25.46 7.39 -3.90
CA VAL A 73 -25.83 6.97 -2.53
C VAL A 73 -25.61 5.47 -2.38
N GLN A 74 -24.84 5.06 -1.38
CA GLN A 74 -24.63 3.65 -1.02
C GLN A 74 -24.99 3.44 0.44
N TYR A 75 -26.00 2.61 0.73
CA TYR A 75 -26.38 2.28 2.11
C TYR A 75 -25.32 1.38 2.76
N GLN A 76 -24.84 1.74 3.95
CA GLN A 76 -23.80 1.01 4.68
C GLN A 76 -24.37 0.19 5.86
N GLY A 77 -25.69 0.22 6.07
CA GLY A 77 -26.35 -0.45 7.18
C GLY A 77 -26.84 0.50 8.26
N GLY A 78 -27.46 -0.06 9.29
CA GLY A 78 -27.96 0.69 10.43
C GLY A 78 -27.80 -0.09 11.72
N ARG A 79 -27.74 0.62 12.85
CA ARG A 79 -27.50 0.01 14.16
C ARG A 79 -28.27 0.73 15.28
N GLN A 80 -28.69 -0.03 16.28
CA GLN A 80 -29.27 0.52 17.50
C GLN A 80 -28.20 1.24 18.34
N ASN A 81 -28.63 2.29 19.03
CA ASN A 81 -27.82 3.07 19.96
C ASN A 81 -28.63 3.46 21.20
N SER A 82 -29.30 2.47 21.78
CA SER A 82 -30.13 2.67 22.96
C SER A 82 -29.33 2.60 24.25
N SER A 83 -29.75 3.35 25.27
CA SER A 83 -29.20 3.31 26.62
C SER A 83 -30.33 3.20 27.64
N ARG A 84 -30.20 2.29 28.61
CA ARG A 84 -31.17 2.07 29.69
C ARG A 84 -30.45 2.21 31.02
N SER A 85 -30.81 3.23 31.80
CA SER A 85 -30.29 3.45 33.15
C SER A 85 -31.42 3.41 34.17
N ILE A 86 -31.17 2.75 35.29
CA ILE A 86 -32.12 2.62 36.41
C ILE A 86 -31.49 3.30 37.61
N THR A 87 -32.17 4.30 38.17
CA THR A 87 -31.76 4.97 39.41
C THR A 87 -32.84 4.77 40.46
N ILE A 88 -32.45 4.37 41.67
CA ILE A 88 -33.38 4.15 42.79
C ILE A 88 -33.08 5.20 43.86
N ILE A 89 -34.03 6.09 44.16
CA ILE A 89 -33.89 7.14 45.18
C ILE A 89 -35.06 7.02 46.15
N ASN A 90 -34.79 6.83 47.44
CA ASN A 90 -35.80 6.70 48.52
C ASN A 90 -36.91 5.68 48.21
N GLY A 91 -36.53 4.49 47.70
CA GLY A 91 -37.48 3.43 47.34
C GLY A 91 -38.29 3.70 46.06
N ARG A 92 -38.13 4.86 45.41
CA ARG A 92 -38.70 5.15 44.10
C ARG A 92 -37.71 4.80 43.01
N MET A 93 -38.12 3.87 42.14
CA MET A 93 -37.38 3.48 40.95
C MET A 93 -37.67 4.46 39.81
N THR A 94 -36.65 5.17 39.34
CA THR A 94 -36.69 6.01 38.13
C THR A 94 -35.93 5.31 37.01
N ARG A 95 -36.60 5.03 35.89
CA ARG A 95 -36.00 4.40 34.70
C ARG A 95 -35.81 5.45 33.61
N ASN A 96 -34.56 5.68 33.20
CA ASN A 96 -34.21 6.50 32.05
C ASN A 96 -33.92 5.60 30.86
N VAL A 97 -34.83 5.57 29.88
CA VAL A 97 -34.67 4.86 28.61
C VAL A 97 -34.43 5.89 27.50
N ARG A 98 -33.30 5.76 26.81
CA ARG A 98 -33.01 6.45 25.55
C ARG A 98 -33.02 5.41 24.46
N GLU A 99 -33.99 5.48 23.58
CA GLU A 99 -34.06 4.65 22.38
C GLU A 99 -33.42 5.40 21.23
N GLY A 100 -32.57 4.74 20.44
CA GLY A 100 -31.97 5.37 19.28
C GLY A 100 -31.50 4.39 18.22
N TYR A 101 -31.35 4.91 17.01
CA TYR A 101 -30.91 4.15 15.85
C TYR A 101 -30.11 5.04 14.90
N PHE A 102 -29.09 4.49 14.24
CA PHE A 102 -28.32 5.18 13.22
C PHE A 102 -28.48 4.49 11.88
N PHE A 103 -28.77 5.27 10.83
CA PHE A 103 -28.57 4.82 9.45
C PHE A 103 -27.27 5.40 8.93
N SER A 104 -26.44 4.57 8.30
CA SER A 104 -25.17 4.99 7.69
C SER A 104 -25.23 4.87 6.17
N TYR A 105 -24.80 5.92 5.50
CA TYR A 105 -24.72 6.03 4.05
C TYR A 105 -23.35 6.55 3.64
N ARG A 106 -22.94 6.13 2.46
CA ARG A 106 -21.76 6.60 1.77
C ARG A 106 -22.22 7.44 0.59
N LEU A 107 -21.86 8.72 0.58
CA LEU A 107 -22.27 9.70 -0.44
C LEU A 107 -21.06 10.12 -1.27
N THR A 108 -21.22 10.12 -2.60
CA THR A 108 -20.20 10.61 -3.54
C THR A 108 -20.79 11.75 -4.38
N PRO A 109 -20.28 12.99 -4.29
CA PRO A 109 -20.82 14.12 -5.03
C PRO A 109 -20.44 14.03 -6.51
N LYS A 110 -21.40 14.29 -7.38
CA LYS A 110 -21.26 14.18 -8.85
C LYS A 110 -20.83 15.49 -9.53
N ARG A 111 -20.95 16.63 -8.84
CA ARG A 111 -20.63 17.95 -9.39
C ARG A 111 -20.10 18.90 -8.32
N ALA A 112 -19.33 19.89 -8.75
CA ALA A 112 -18.79 20.94 -7.88
C ALA A 112 -19.88 21.98 -7.52
N GLY A 113 -19.60 22.76 -6.46
CA GLY A 113 -20.47 23.80 -5.93
C GLY A 113 -20.96 23.49 -4.52
N VAL A 114 -21.87 24.32 -4.00
CA VAL A 114 -22.53 24.05 -2.72
C VAL A 114 -23.74 23.16 -3.01
N LEU A 115 -23.62 21.88 -2.67
CA LEU A 115 -24.69 20.90 -2.78
C LEU A 115 -25.50 20.87 -1.48
N THR A 116 -26.79 20.59 -1.59
CA THR A 116 -27.66 20.49 -0.41
C THR A 116 -28.21 19.07 -0.31
N ILE A 117 -28.00 18.45 0.85
CA ILE A 117 -28.79 17.31 1.30
C ILE A 117 -30.06 17.92 1.90
N PRO A 118 -31.23 17.81 1.24
CA PRO A 118 -32.48 18.36 1.76
C PRO A 118 -32.88 17.67 3.06
N SER A 119 -33.92 18.21 3.72
CA SER A 119 -34.54 17.55 4.86
C SER A 119 -35.00 16.13 4.49
N ILE A 120 -34.60 15.15 5.29
CA ILE A 120 -34.96 13.74 5.10
C ILE A 120 -36.01 13.36 6.14
N SER A 121 -37.12 12.80 5.66
CA SER A 121 -38.18 12.28 6.52
C SER A 121 -37.83 10.90 7.06
N VAL A 122 -38.07 10.70 8.36
CA VAL A 122 -37.90 9.43 9.07
C VAL A 122 -39.22 9.08 9.75
N TYR A 123 -39.67 7.83 9.60
CA TYR A 123 -40.90 7.33 10.22
C TYR A 123 -40.56 6.27 11.26
N ALA A 124 -41.24 6.31 12.40
CA ALA A 124 -41.17 5.27 13.42
C ALA A 124 -42.43 5.28 14.28
N ASN A 125 -43.00 4.09 14.54
CA ASN A 125 -44.19 3.95 15.40
C ASN A 125 -45.35 4.88 15.00
N GLY A 126 -45.57 5.06 13.68
CA GLY A 126 -46.61 5.95 13.14
C GLY A 126 -46.34 7.45 13.29
N ARG A 127 -45.17 7.86 13.83
CA ARG A 127 -44.73 9.25 13.94
C ARG A 127 -43.71 9.59 12.86
N LYS A 128 -43.68 10.86 12.46
CA LYS A 128 -42.74 11.41 11.49
C LYS A 128 -41.78 12.40 12.17
N ALA A 129 -40.51 12.31 11.84
CA ALA A 129 -39.49 13.31 12.16
C ALA A 129 -38.75 13.71 10.88
N GLU A 130 -38.14 14.89 10.88
CA GLU A 130 -37.42 15.44 9.74
C GLU A 130 -36.04 15.94 10.18
N THR A 131 -35.03 15.67 9.36
CA THR A 131 -33.69 16.21 9.59
C THR A 131 -33.61 17.66 9.13
N ALA A 132 -32.66 18.42 9.68
CA ALA A 132 -32.25 19.69 9.07
C ALA A 132 -31.57 19.43 7.71
N PRO A 133 -31.67 20.35 6.74
CA PRO A 133 -30.88 20.28 5.52
C PRO A 133 -29.39 20.48 5.83
N VAL A 134 -28.52 19.82 5.08
CA VAL A 134 -27.05 19.92 5.24
C VAL A 134 -26.44 20.42 3.94
N HIS A 135 -25.63 21.48 4.03
CA HIS A 135 -24.90 22.01 2.89
C HIS A 135 -23.48 21.42 2.84
N ILE A 136 -23.08 20.95 1.66
CA ILE A 136 -21.79 20.35 1.37
C ILE A 136 -21.08 21.20 0.34
N LYS A 137 -19.92 21.74 0.69
CA LYS A 137 -19.05 22.43 -0.24
C LYS A 137 -18.25 21.40 -1.04
N VAL A 138 -18.57 21.27 -2.33
CA VAL A 138 -17.85 20.38 -3.24
C VAL A 138 -16.90 21.20 -4.09
N ASN A 139 -15.61 21.01 -3.85
CA ASN A 139 -14.54 21.66 -4.59
C ASN A 139 -14.25 20.86 -5.87
N LYS A 140 -13.89 21.57 -6.94
CA LYS A 140 -13.34 20.94 -8.14
C LYS A 140 -11.85 20.65 -7.88
N PRO A 141 -11.35 19.43 -8.14
CA PRO A 141 -9.92 19.19 -8.22
C PRO A 141 -9.31 20.16 -9.22
N MET A 142 -8.24 20.84 -8.83
CA MET A 142 -7.64 21.88 -9.66
C MET A 142 -6.14 21.94 -9.42
N GLU A 143 -5.40 22.12 -10.50
CA GLU A 143 -3.99 22.47 -10.44
C GLU A 143 -3.78 23.84 -9.80
N THR A 144 -2.66 23.99 -9.11
CA THR A 144 -2.26 25.27 -8.52
C THR A 144 -0.79 25.54 -8.83
N ASP A 145 -0.31 26.76 -8.63
CA ASP A 145 1.10 27.11 -8.84
C ASP A 145 2.08 26.36 -7.91
N ASN A 146 1.55 25.73 -6.85
CA ASN A 146 2.34 24.96 -5.90
C ASN A 146 2.27 23.45 -6.15
N PHE A 147 1.28 22.98 -6.91
CA PHE A 147 0.98 21.57 -7.07
C PHE A 147 0.48 21.27 -8.48
N LYS A 148 1.25 20.46 -9.21
CA LYS A 148 0.94 20.01 -10.57
C LYS A 148 1.12 18.50 -10.66
N LEU A 149 0.24 17.81 -11.38
CA LEU A 149 0.37 16.38 -11.64
C LEU A 149 0.46 16.17 -13.15
N ARG A 150 1.44 15.41 -13.61
CA ARG A 150 1.61 15.11 -15.03
C ARG A 150 1.69 13.60 -15.23
N MET A 151 1.03 13.14 -16.28
CA MET A 151 1.18 11.80 -16.81
C MET A 151 1.80 11.88 -18.19
N GLU A 152 2.72 10.97 -18.48
CA GLU A 152 3.41 10.87 -19.77
C GLU A 152 3.54 9.39 -20.16
N LEU A 153 3.20 9.07 -21.41
CA LEU A 153 3.45 7.74 -21.98
C LEU A 153 4.78 7.77 -22.74
N SER A 154 5.53 6.67 -22.69
CA SER A 154 6.70 6.49 -23.54
C SER A 154 6.33 6.48 -25.04
N LYS A 155 5.11 6.06 -25.38
CA LYS A 155 4.53 6.10 -26.73
C LYS A 155 3.01 6.32 -26.66
N ASN A 156 2.48 7.16 -27.54
CA ASN A 156 1.03 7.37 -27.70
C ASN A 156 0.41 6.42 -28.75
N THR A 157 1.23 5.62 -29.42
CA THR A 157 0.79 4.56 -30.34
C THR A 157 1.67 3.34 -30.13
N CYS A 158 1.06 2.17 -29.95
CA CYS A 158 1.75 0.90 -29.77
C CYS A 158 0.91 -0.25 -30.37
N TYR A 159 1.50 -1.44 -30.43
CA TYR A 159 0.78 -2.65 -30.83
C TYR A 159 0.22 -3.41 -29.62
N VAL A 160 -0.82 -4.22 -29.83
CA VAL A 160 -1.29 -5.18 -28.82
C VAL A 160 -0.12 -6.06 -28.37
N GLY A 161 0.12 -6.16 -27.06
CA GLY A 161 1.25 -6.89 -26.49
C GLY A 161 2.58 -6.13 -26.43
N GLU A 162 2.68 -4.92 -27.00
CA GLU A 162 3.88 -4.09 -26.88
C GLU A 162 3.90 -3.39 -25.50
N PRO A 163 4.95 -3.59 -24.68
CA PRO A 163 5.08 -2.88 -23.41
C PRO A 163 5.39 -1.39 -23.64
N ILE A 164 4.63 -0.53 -22.98
CA ILE A 164 4.88 0.92 -22.90
C ILE A 164 4.93 1.36 -21.43
N THR A 165 5.56 2.50 -21.17
CA THR A 165 5.76 2.98 -19.79
C THR A 165 4.93 4.22 -19.56
N LEU A 166 4.09 4.20 -18.52
CA LEU A 166 3.42 5.38 -17.99
C LEU A 166 4.25 5.97 -16.85
N ALA A 167 4.73 7.18 -17.04
CA ALA A 167 5.35 7.98 -15.99
C ALA A 167 4.30 8.91 -15.36
N VAL A 168 4.25 8.92 -14.03
CA VAL A 168 3.41 9.85 -13.25
C VAL A 168 4.33 10.69 -12.38
N THR A 169 4.27 12.01 -12.54
CA THR A 169 5.12 12.96 -11.81
C THR A 169 4.28 13.99 -11.09
N PHE A 170 4.36 14.00 -9.77
CA PHE A 170 3.75 15.02 -8.92
C PHE A 170 4.79 16.09 -8.56
N TYR A 171 4.58 17.30 -9.06
CA TYR A 171 5.41 18.48 -8.79
C TYR A 171 4.82 19.24 -7.60
N LEU A 172 5.65 19.53 -6.60
CA LEU A 172 5.25 20.21 -5.37
C LEU A 172 6.27 21.25 -4.92
N ASP A 173 5.75 22.39 -4.43
CA ASP A 173 6.51 23.55 -3.93
C ASP A 173 6.22 23.83 -2.44
N ARG A 174 5.55 22.89 -1.77
CA ARG A 174 5.20 22.99 -0.34
C ARG A 174 5.30 21.63 0.31
N THR A 175 5.57 21.63 1.61
CA THR A 175 5.51 20.42 2.44
C THR A 175 4.10 19.85 2.45
N ILE A 176 4.03 18.54 2.32
CA ILE A 176 2.79 17.77 2.30
C ILE A 176 2.85 16.62 3.31
N GLU A 177 1.66 16.17 3.72
CA GLU A 177 1.43 14.93 4.47
C GLU A 177 0.32 14.12 3.78
N GLU A 178 0.22 12.83 4.12
CA GLU A 178 -0.86 11.93 3.67
C GLU A 178 -1.05 11.90 2.13
N LEU A 179 0.05 11.79 1.38
CA LEU A 179 -0.01 11.67 -0.07
C LEU A 179 -0.63 10.33 -0.48
N ALA A 180 -1.65 10.39 -1.33
CA ALA A 180 -2.25 9.23 -1.97
C ALA A 180 -2.59 9.53 -3.43
N PHE A 181 -2.27 8.59 -4.32
CA PHE A 181 -2.64 8.67 -5.73
C PHE A 181 -3.89 7.86 -6.02
N ASN A 182 -4.74 8.36 -6.91
CA ASN A 182 -5.81 7.60 -7.54
C ASN A 182 -5.58 7.66 -9.05
N VAL A 183 -5.32 6.50 -9.65
CA VAL A 183 -5.05 6.34 -11.08
C VAL A 183 -6.07 5.34 -11.63
N PRO A 184 -7.22 5.80 -12.16
CA PRO A 184 -8.31 4.92 -12.60
C PRO A 184 -7.88 3.86 -13.61
N LEU A 185 -6.86 4.17 -14.43
CA LEU A 185 -6.30 3.23 -15.39
C LEU A 185 -5.85 1.91 -14.74
N PHE A 186 -5.36 1.92 -13.50
CA PHE A 186 -4.85 0.71 -12.85
C PHE A 186 -5.96 -0.27 -12.43
N ASP A 187 -7.22 0.16 -12.47
CA ASP A 187 -8.37 -0.74 -12.29
C ASP A 187 -8.74 -1.49 -13.59
N SER A 188 -8.24 -1.05 -14.76
CA SER A 188 -8.54 -1.60 -16.10
C SER A 188 -7.74 -2.87 -16.43
N THR A 189 -7.78 -3.86 -15.53
CA THR A 189 -7.04 -5.14 -15.66
C THR A 189 -7.54 -6.05 -16.78
N ASP A 190 -8.71 -5.78 -17.35
CA ASP A 190 -9.26 -6.48 -18.51
C ASP A 190 -8.72 -5.92 -19.85
N GLU A 191 -8.18 -4.70 -19.84
CA GLU A 191 -7.58 -4.03 -20.99
C GLU A 191 -6.05 -4.09 -20.99
N PHE A 192 -5.41 -4.10 -19.81
CA PHE A 192 -3.95 -4.06 -19.68
C PHE A 192 -3.41 -5.12 -18.72
N TYR A 193 -2.22 -5.64 -19.02
CA TYR A 193 -1.34 -6.16 -17.98
C TYR A 193 -0.48 -5.01 -17.45
N PHE A 194 -0.28 -5.00 -16.14
CA PHE A 194 0.54 -4.02 -15.47
C PHE A 194 1.75 -4.71 -14.88
N ALA A 195 2.92 -4.07 -14.99
CA ALA A 195 4.13 -4.52 -14.32
C ALA A 195 4.92 -3.33 -13.77
N ASP A 196 5.74 -3.61 -12.77
CA ASP A 196 6.67 -2.63 -12.22
C ASP A 196 7.99 -2.69 -13.00
N PRO A 197 8.54 -1.56 -13.43
CA PRO A 197 9.86 -1.54 -14.04
C PRO A 197 10.93 -1.90 -12.98
N GLU A 198 12.04 -2.48 -13.43
CA GLU A 198 13.20 -2.65 -12.55
C GLU A 198 13.75 -1.28 -12.14
N ILE A 199 13.84 -1.04 -10.82
CA ILE A 199 14.37 0.20 -10.26
C ILE A 199 15.64 -0.15 -9.48
N ASP A 200 16.75 0.51 -9.81
CA ASP A 200 17.94 0.46 -8.97
C ASP A 200 17.76 1.39 -7.76
N ILE A 201 17.37 0.79 -6.64
CA ILE A 201 17.14 1.51 -5.37
C ILE A 201 18.48 1.95 -4.74
N ASN A 202 19.61 1.40 -5.18
CA ASN A 202 20.94 1.72 -4.63
C ASN A 202 21.58 2.96 -5.28
N ASP A 203 20.86 3.67 -6.14
CA ASP A 203 21.34 4.88 -6.81
C ASP A 203 21.45 6.12 -5.90
N GLY A 204 21.24 5.95 -4.59
CA GLY A 204 21.25 7.02 -3.59
C GLY A 204 19.97 7.87 -3.57
N GLY A 205 18.96 7.51 -4.37
CA GLY A 205 17.64 8.13 -4.36
C GLY A 205 16.84 7.84 -3.09
N LYS A 206 15.85 8.67 -2.80
CA LYS A 206 14.86 8.42 -1.75
C LYS A 206 13.63 7.78 -2.36
N TYR A 207 13.27 6.61 -1.86
CA TYR A 207 12.16 5.81 -2.37
C TYR A 207 11.13 5.54 -1.29
N TYR A 208 9.85 5.57 -1.68
CA TYR A 208 8.73 5.25 -0.79
C TYR A 208 7.72 4.41 -1.53
N ARG A 209 7.13 3.44 -0.82
CA ARG A 209 5.96 2.71 -1.31
C ARG A 209 4.71 3.49 -0.99
N ILE A 210 3.89 3.74 -2.00
CA ILE A 210 2.59 4.38 -1.84
C ILE A 210 1.53 3.39 -2.35
N PRO A 211 0.51 3.07 -1.52
CA PRO A 211 -0.59 2.23 -1.96
C PRO A 211 -1.43 2.97 -3.02
N ILE A 212 -1.77 2.27 -4.10
CA ILE A 212 -2.68 2.73 -5.15
C ILE A 212 -3.70 1.61 -5.41
N GLY A 213 -4.92 1.80 -4.90
CA GLY A 213 -5.96 0.78 -5.00
C GLY A 213 -5.63 -0.46 -4.16
N ALA A 214 -5.59 -1.62 -4.80
CA ALA A 214 -5.21 -2.90 -4.18
C ALA A 214 -3.70 -3.21 -4.31
N ASP A 215 -2.94 -2.33 -4.96
CA ASP A 215 -1.52 -2.51 -5.26
C ASP A 215 -0.68 -1.40 -4.61
N GLU A 216 0.65 -1.48 -4.76
CA GLU A 216 1.59 -0.45 -4.33
C GLU A 216 2.49 -0.03 -5.49
N VAL A 217 2.94 1.23 -5.48
CA VAL A 217 3.98 1.70 -6.40
C VAL A 217 5.19 2.20 -5.64
N ILE A 218 6.37 1.96 -6.20
CA ILE A 218 7.62 2.53 -5.70
C ILE A 218 7.78 3.92 -6.32
N THR A 219 7.70 4.93 -5.47
CA THR A 219 7.93 6.33 -5.84
C THR A 219 9.35 6.75 -5.56
N LYS A 220 9.86 7.69 -6.34
CA LYS A 220 11.17 8.33 -6.21
C LYS A 220 10.99 9.82 -5.96
N GLU A 221 11.66 10.35 -4.94
CA GLU A 221 11.80 11.81 -4.77
C GLU A 221 12.89 12.36 -5.68
N GLY A 222 12.66 13.56 -6.21
CA GLY A 222 13.63 14.27 -7.01
C GLY A 222 13.37 15.76 -7.11
N THR A 223 13.96 16.38 -8.13
CA THR A 223 13.64 17.74 -8.56
C THR A 223 13.33 17.74 -10.05
N GLY A 224 12.49 18.66 -10.49
CA GLY A 224 12.12 18.80 -11.90
C GLY A 224 11.72 20.22 -12.24
N ASP A 225 12.04 20.63 -13.46
CA ASP A 225 11.52 21.88 -14.03
C ASP A 225 10.17 21.63 -14.68
N LEU A 226 9.23 22.54 -14.45
CA LEU A 226 7.97 22.60 -15.16
C LEU A 226 7.60 24.06 -15.39
N GLU A 227 7.42 24.43 -16.66
CA GLU A 227 7.08 25.80 -17.08
C GLU A 227 8.11 26.85 -16.59
N GLY A 228 9.40 26.47 -16.51
CA GLY A 228 10.50 27.36 -16.09
C GLY A 228 10.57 27.59 -14.58
N LYS A 229 9.82 26.82 -13.79
CA LYS A 229 9.88 26.81 -12.32
C LYS A 229 10.38 25.44 -11.86
N GLN A 230 11.34 25.44 -10.94
CA GLN A 230 11.85 24.23 -10.30
C GLN A 230 10.92 23.80 -9.16
N TYR A 231 10.61 22.51 -9.11
CA TYR A 231 9.81 21.88 -8.06
C TYR A 231 10.56 20.69 -7.46
N SER A 232 10.17 20.31 -6.24
CA SER A 232 10.38 18.94 -5.77
C SER A 232 9.42 18.01 -6.50
N THR A 233 9.85 16.79 -6.79
CA THR A 233 9.04 15.80 -7.49
C THR A 233 8.90 14.53 -6.66
N ILE A 234 7.71 13.91 -6.73
CA ILE A 234 7.47 12.52 -6.37
C ILE A 234 6.96 11.84 -7.63
N SER A 235 7.73 10.89 -8.16
CA SER A 235 7.39 10.22 -9.41
C SER A 235 7.43 8.71 -9.30
N PHE A 236 6.64 8.04 -10.13
CA PHE A 236 6.72 6.59 -10.32
C PHE A 236 6.46 6.25 -11.79
N LYS A 237 6.83 5.04 -12.16
CA LYS A 237 6.62 4.48 -13.49
C LYS A 237 5.87 3.17 -13.38
N ARG A 238 5.04 2.87 -14.37
CA ARG A 238 4.32 1.60 -14.49
C ARG A 238 4.36 1.14 -15.94
N VAL A 239 4.69 -0.13 -16.17
CA VAL A 239 4.62 -0.74 -17.50
C VAL A 239 3.18 -1.12 -17.78
N LEU A 240 2.68 -0.75 -18.97
CA LEU A 240 1.37 -1.06 -19.51
C LEU A 240 1.56 -1.98 -20.72
N ILE A 241 0.89 -3.13 -20.74
CA ILE A 241 0.88 -4.04 -21.89
C ILE A 241 -0.57 -4.20 -22.36
N PRO A 242 -0.96 -3.59 -23.49
CA PRO A 242 -2.33 -3.66 -23.98
C PRO A 242 -2.72 -5.07 -24.40
N LYS A 243 -3.93 -5.48 -24.04
CA LYS A 243 -4.51 -6.79 -24.41
C LYS A 243 -5.39 -6.73 -25.66
N LYS A 244 -5.87 -5.54 -26.03
CA LYS A 244 -6.86 -5.33 -27.10
C LYS A 244 -6.48 -4.10 -27.92
N GLU A 245 -6.78 -4.17 -29.21
CA GLU A 245 -6.65 -3.03 -30.12
C GLU A 245 -7.75 -1.98 -29.85
N GLY A 246 -7.49 -0.74 -30.25
CA GLY A 246 -8.46 0.35 -30.12
C GLY A 246 -7.83 1.64 -29.62
N ILE A 247 -8.66 2.67 -29.44
CA ILE A 247 -8.25 3.93 -28.84
C ILE A 247 -8.67 3.88 -27.37
N VAL A 248 -7.67 3.86 -26.48
CA VAL A 248 -7.88 3.90 -25.03
C VAL A 248 -7.73 5.35 -24.56
N LYS A 249 -8.79 5.89 -23.99
CA LYS A 249 -8.77 7.20 -23.35
C LYS A 249 -8.39 7.05 -21.88
N ILE A 250 -7.19 7.47 -21.53
CA ILE A 250 -6.68 7.41 -20.16
C ILE A 250 -7.19 8.65 -19.42
N GLU A 251 -8.11 8.40 -18.47
CA GLU A 251 -8.66 9.43 -17.60
C GLU A 251 -7.59 10.06 -16.68
N ASN A 252 -7.88 11.27 -16.20
CA ASN A 252 -6.97 12.00 -15.32
C ASN A 252 -6.74 11.21 -14.02
N ALA A 253 -5.47 11.06 -13.63
CA ALA A 253 -5.11 10.67 -12.28
C ALA A 253 -5.31 11.82 -11.30
N MET A 254 -5.37 11.50 -10.00
CA MET A 254 -5.50 12.46 -8.91
C MET A 254 -4.42 12.23 -7.86
N ALA A 255 -3.79 13.30 -7.41
CA ALA A 255 -2.97 13.31 -6.20
C ALA A 255 -3.75 13.98 -5.07
N ASN A 256 -3.93 13.27 -3.96
CA ASN A 256 -4.57 13.78 -2.75
C ASN A 256 -3.51 13.95 -1.67
N CYS A 257 -3.44 15.12 -1.04
CA CYS A 257 -2.51 15.34 0.07
C CYS A 257 -3.00 16.43 1.02
N MET A 258 -2.39 16.50 2.20
CA MET A 258 -2.53 17.59 3.17
C MET A 258 -1.36 18.55 2.99
N ALA A 259 -1.60 19.73 2.43
CA ALA A 259 -0.56 20.73 2.21
C ALA A 259 -0.44 21.69 3.40
N LEU A 260 0.79 21.93 3.86
CA LEU A 260 1.07 22.93 4.89
C LEU A 260 0.86 24.34 4.33
N ILE A 261 -0.18 25.03 4.78
CA ILE A 261 -0.53 26.39 4.33
C ILE A 261 -0.02 27.49 5.27
N GLY A 262 0.31 27.16 6.51
CA GLY A 262 0.85 28.10 7.49
C GLY A 262 1.02 27.47 8.86
N TYR A 263 1.28 28.30 9.87
CA TYR A 263 1.37 27.89 11.26
C TYR A 263 0.40 28.71 12.08
N ARG A 264 -0.50 28.06 12.84
CA ARG A 264 -1.44 28.77 13.69
C ARG A 264 -0.68 29.33 14.90
N LYS A 265 -0.56 30.66 14.99
CA LYS A 265 -0.11 31.31 16.22
C LYS A 265 -1.20 31.11 17.27
N SER A 266 -0.91 30.35 18.33
CA SER A 266 -1.79 30.27 19.49
C SER A 266 -1.98 31.67 20.06
N ARG A 267 -3.16 32.27 19.85
CA ARG A 267 -3.56 33.48 20.56
C ARG A 267 -3.91 33.01 21.97
N ARG A 268 -2.96 33.16 22.88
CA ARG A 268 -3.16 32.94 24.31
C ARG A 268 -4.24 33.93 24.79
N ASN A 269 -5.49 33.49 24.86
CA ASN A 269 -6.54 34.25 25.54
C ASN A 269 -6.18 34.27 27.03
N ARG A 270 -5.71 35.43 27.53
CA ARG A 270 -5.35 35.65 28.95
C ARG A 270 -6.55 35.61 29.92
N PHE A 271 -7.71 35.11 29.48
CA PHE A 271 -8.95 35.08 30.26
C PHE A 271 -9.42 33.68 30.64
N ASP A 272 -8.81 32.61 30.08
CA ASP A 272 -9.12 31.22 30.46
C ASP A 272 -8.29 30.72 31.67
N SER A 273 -7.38 31.55 32.18
CA SER A 273 -6.53 31.23 33.34
C SER A 273 -7.22 31.45 34.70
N PHE A 274 -8.55 31.64 34.73
CA PHE A 274 -9.29 31.99 35.96
C PHE A 274 -10.24 30.90 36.49
N PHE A 275 -10.52 29.82 35.75
CA PHE A 275 -11.54 28.83 36.17
C PHE A 275 -11.13 27.35 36.07
N ASN A 276 -9.85 27.03 35.84
CA ASN A 276 -9.41 25.64 35.75
C ASN A 276 -8.44 25.30 36.89
N ASP A 277 -8.93 25.35 38.13
CA ASP A 277 -8.28 24.76 39.29
C ASP A 277 -8.64 23.27 39.35
N ASP A 278 -7.99 22.46 38.52
CA ASP A 278 -7.92 21.01 38.73
C ASP A 278 -6.44 20.61 38.81
N ILE A 279 -6.01 20.34 40.04
CA ILE A 279 -4.64 20.03 40.53
C ILE A 279 -3.99 18.82 39.82
N PHE A 280 -4.69 18.15 38.90
CA PHE A 280 -4.18 17.06 38.06
C PHE A 280 -3.72 17.49 36.66
N SER A 281 -3.94 18.73 36.20
CA SER A 281 -3.44 19.19 34.89
C SER A 281 -1.94 19.47 34.90
N ASP A 282 -1.39 19.98 35.99
CA ASP A 282 0.01 20.46 36.06
C ASP A 282 1.08 19.35 35.95
N PHE A 283 0.70 18.08 36.12
CA PHE A 283 1.65 16.96 36.01
C PHE A 283 1.77 16.38 34.58
N PHE A 284 0.80 16.65 33.70
CA PHE A 284 0.83 16.23 32.29
C PHE A 284 0.70 17.39 31.30
N SER A 285 0.39 18.62 31.75
CA SER A 285 0.46 19.84 30.94
C SER A 285 1.87 20.41 30.97
N ASP A 286 2.84 19.56 30.64
CA ASP A 286 4.19 20.01 30.48
C ASP A 286 4.23 20.90 29.23
N SER A 287 4.58 22.17 29.46
CA SER A 287 5.04 23.11 28.43
C SER A 287 6.31 22.60 27.69
N PHE A 288 6.73 21.36 27.97
CA PHE A 288 7.72 20.55 27.27
C PHE A 288 7.21 19.96 25.94
N PHE A 289 5.91 19.64 25.79
CA PHE A 289 5.38 19.00 24.56
C PHE A 289 4.55 19.90 23.64
N ASP A 290 4.16 21.12 24.07
CA ASP A 290 3.28 22.01 23.28
C ASP A 290 3.97 23.30 22.78
N SER A 291 5.30 23.36 22.74
CA SER A 291 6.02 24.51 22.14
C SER A 291 6.14 24.46 20.60
N GLY A 292 5.61 23.40 19.99
CA GLY A 292 5.58 23.25 18.54
C GLY A 292 4.50 24.13 17.92
N ARG A 293 4.89 25.04 17.02
CA ARG A 293 3.94 25.70 16.11
C ARG A 293 3.11 24.62 15.39
N ARG A 294 1.83 24.49 15.73
CA ARG A 294 0.94 23.54 15.04
C ARG A 294 0.75 24.00 13.60
N GLY A 295 1.27 23.21 12.65
CA GLY A 295 1.08 23.41 11.22
C GLY A 295 -0.41 23.41 10.89
N GLU A 296 -0.83 24.37 10.07
CA GLU A 296 -2.17 24.41 9.51
C GLU A 296 -2.10 23.74 8.13
N TYR A 297 -2.75 22.59 8.02
CA TYR A 297 -2.79 21.81 6.80
C TYR A 297 -4.14 21.95 6.11
N LYS A 298 -4.12 21.99 4.78
CA LYS A 298 -5.32 22.01 3.95
C LYS A 298 -5.26 20.88 2.95
N LYS A 299 -6.37 20.16 2.83
CA LYS A 299 -6.52 19.13 1.79
C LYS A 299 -6.45 19.75 0.40
N VAL A 300 -5.60 19.18 -0.43
CA VAL A 300 -5.41 19.53 -1.84
C VAL A 300 -5.64 18.29 -2.69
N VAL A 301 -6.36 18.44 -3.79
CA VAL A 301 -6.58 17.39 -4.78
C VAL A 301 -6.23 17.93 -6.15
N VAL A 302 -5.20 17.35 -6.77
CA VAL A 302 -4.60 17.83 -8.01
C VAL A 302 -4.85 16.81 -9.12
N PRO A 303 -5.60 17.16 -10.16
CA PRO A 303 -5.77 16.31 -11.32
C PRO A 303 -4.53 16.35 -12.21
N SER A 304 -4.28 15.27 -12.96
CA SER A 304 -3.32 15.25 -14.07
C SER A 304 -3.94 15.76 -15.37
N ASN A 305 -3.17 15.77 -16.45
CA ASN A 305 -3.68 15.73 -17.82
C ASN A 305 -4.36 14.39 -18.13
N SER A 306 -5.20 14.35 -19.16
CA SER A 306 -5.66 13.10 -19.79
C SER A 306 -4.72 12.69 -20.92
N LEU A 307 -4.70 11.42 -21.29
CA LEU A 307 -3.87 10.90 -22.39
C LEU A 307 -4.73 10.03 -23.31
N ASP A 308 -4.37 9.98 -24.59
CA ASP A 308 -4.98 9.06 -25.56
C ASP A 308 -3.91 8.08 -26.04
N LEU A 309 -4.18 6.79 -25.92
CA LEU A 309 -3.32 5.72 -26.38
C LEU A 309 -3.99 4.99 -27.55
N LYS A 310 -3.33 4.97 -28.71
CA LYS A 310 -3.78 4.20 -29.87
C LYS A 310 -3.09 2.83 -29.91
N VAL A 311 -3.86 1.77 -29.76
CA VAL A 311 -3.39 0.39 -29.81
C VAL A 311 -3.74 -0.24 -31.16
N LEU A 312 -2.72 -0.66 -31.89
CA LEU A 312 -2.83 -1.30 -33.20
C LEU A 312 -2.82 -2.83 -33.09
N PRO A 313 -3.52 -3.56 -33.96
CA PRO A 313 -3.38 -5.01 -34.03
C PRO A 313 -2.01 -5.41 -34.58
N VAL A 314 -1.48 -6.53 -34.11
CA VAL A 314 -0.37 -7.21 -34.77
C VAL A 314 -0.92 -7.94 -36.01
N PRO A 315 -0.43 -7.67 -37.24
CA PRO A 315 -0.96 -8.30 -38.45
C PRO A 315 -0.82 -9.82 -38.44
N LEU A 316 -1.88 -10.57 -38.77
CA LEU A 316 -1.79 -12.04 -38.91
C LEU A 316 -1.10 -12.47 -40.21
N LYS A 317 -1.02 -11.55 -41.18
CA LYS A 317 -0.39 -11.80 -42.46
C LYS A 317 1.14 -11.86 -42.29
N ASP A 318 1.78 -12.84 -42.93
CA ASP A 318 3.24 -13.03 -42.92
C ASP A 318 3.84 -13.37 -41.53
N GLN A 319 2.99 -13.80 -40.59
CA GLN A 319 3.41 -14.27 -39.26
C GLN A 319 4.23 -15.57 -39.37
N PRO A 320 5.48 -15.60 -38.89
CA PRO A 320 6.29 -16.82 -38.87
C PRO A 320 5.71 -17.90 -37.96
N GLU A 321 5.84 -19.18 -38.33
CA GLU A 321 5.32 -20.32 -37.57
C GLU A 321 5.93 -20.44 -36.16
N ASN A 322 7.18 -19.99 -36.00
CA ASN A 322 7.93 -19.96 -34.75
C ASN A 322 7.80 -18.62 -33.97
N PHE A 323 6.89 -17.74 -34.36
CA PHE A 323 6.63 -16.49 -33.63
C PHE A 323 5.96 -16.78 -32.27
N MET A 324 6.58 -16.34 -31.17
CA MET A 324 6.11 -16.58 -29.80
C MET A 324 5.60 -15.33 -29.07
N GLY A 325 5.19 -14.29 -29.81
CA GLY A 325 4.66 -13.06 -29.22
C GLY A 325 5.73 -12.02 -28.84
N HIS A 326 6.94 -12.13 -29.39
CA HIS A 326 7.98 -11.12 -29.23
C HIS A 326 7.63 -9.86 -30.01
N ILE A 327 7.25 -8.78 -29.31
CA ILE A 327 6.80 -7.53 -29.92
C ILE A 327 7.68 -6.39 -29.43
N GLY A 328 8.29 -5.67 -30.35
CA GLY A 328 9.23 -4.57 -30.07
C GLY A 328 10.54 -4.74 -30.81
N GLU A 329 11.62 -4.20 -30.25
CA GLU A 329 12.97 -4.34 -30.80
C GLU A 329 13.74 -5.37 -29.97
N TYR A 330 14.35 -6.35 -30.64
CA TYR A 330 15.12 -7.40 -29.98
C TYR A 330 16.52 -7.51 -30.57
N ARG A 331 17.47 -7.88 -29.69
CA ARG A 331 18.81 -8.32 -30.06
C ARG A 331 19.11 -9.61 -29.33
N ILE A 332 19.76 -10.53 -30.03
CA ILE A 332 20.16 -11.81 -29.46
C ILE A 332 21.67 -11.96 -29.61
N SER A 333 22.32 -12.40 -28.54
CA SER A 333 23.70 -12.88 -28.59
C SER A 333 23.81 -14.19 -27.83
N ALA A 334 24.80 -14.99 -28.18
CA ALA A 334 25.01 -16.30 -27.58
C ALA A 334 26.50 -16.56 -27.39
N VAL A 335 26.84 -17.22 -26.29
CA VAL A 335 28.19 -17.65 -25.97
C VAL A 335 28.14 -19.11 -25.52
N ALA A 336 29.08 -19.93 -25.97
CA ALA A 336 29.19 -21.33 -25.60
C ALA A 336 30.47 -21.58 -24.82
N LYS A 337 30.38 -22.38 -23.75
CA LYS A 337 31.54 -22.83 -22.96
C LYS A 337 31.37 -24.28 -22.49
N PRO A 338 32.40 -25.13 -22.60
CA PRO A 338 33.66 -24.93 -23.33
C PRO A 338 33.48 -25.03 -24.86
N THR A 339 34.43 -24.51 -25.64
CA THR A 339 34.43 -24.57 -27.12
C THR A 339 35.31 -25.67 -27.71
N ASP A 340 36.23 -26.24 -26.91
CA ASP A 340 36.98 -27.46 -27.24
C ASP A 340 36.39 -28.61 -26.43
N VAL A 341 35.76 -29.57 -27.13
CA VAL A 341 34.94 -30.63 -26.53
C VAL A 341 35.08 -31.94 -27.29
N SER A 342 34.74 -33.05 -26.64
CA SER A 342 34.57 -34.34 -27.30
C SER A 342 33.10 -34.56 -27.68
N VAL A 343 32.83 -35.46 -28.62
CA VAL A 343 31.44 -35.87 -28.95
C VAL A 343 30.71 -36.32 -27.68
N GLY A 344 29.51 -35.77 -27.46
CA GLY A 344 28.68 -36.05 -26.29
C GLY A 344 29.00 -35.24 -25.02
N ASP A 345 30.11 -34.51 -24.97
CA ASP A 345 30.42 -33.62 -23.85
C ASP A 345 29.38 -32.49 -23.75
N PRO A 346 29.02 -32.06 -22.52
CA PRO A 346 28.10 -30.96 -22.33
C PRO A 346 28.75 -29.61 -22.68
N ILE A 347 28.06 -28.86 -23.53
CA ILE A 347 28.39 -27.47 -23.86
C ILE A 347 27.31 -26.59 -23.23
N THR A 348 27.71 -25.65 -22.37
CA THR A 348 26.82 -24.65 -21.78
C THR A 348 26.68 -23.47 -22.72
N LEU A 349 25.47 -23.25 -23.21
CA LEU A 349 25.08 -22.14 -24.08
C LEU A 349 24.38 -21.08 -23.23
N GLN A 350 24.98 -19.91 -23.15
CA GLN A 350 24.41 -18.72 -22.51
C GLN A 350 23.88 -17.80 -23.60
N ILE A 351 22.57 -17.55 -23.59
CA ILE A 351 21.87 -16.77 -24.60
C ILE A 351 21.37 -15.49 -23.94
N VAL A 352 21.85 -14.36 -24.43
CA VAL A 352 21.48 -13.03 -23.91
C VAL A 352 20.49 -12.42 -24.87
N LEU A 353 19.27 -12.22 -24.37
CA LEU A 353 18.21 -11.55 -25.10
C LEU A 353 18.06 -10.14 -24.55
N SER A 354 18.41 -9.14 -25.36
CA SER A 354 18.14 -7.74 -25.05
C SER A 354 16.88 -7.31 -25.80
N GLY A 355 16.02 -6.51 -25.16
CA GLY A 355 14.76 -6.12 -25.79
C GLY A 355 14.14 -4.86 -25.17
N PRO A 356 12.80 -4.72 -25.23
CA PRO A 356 12.11 -3.59 -24.63
C PRO A 356 12.25 -3.60 -23.09
N GLU A 357 11.86 -2.49 -22.45
CA GLU A 357 12.05 -2.19 -21.01
C GLU A 357 11.49 -3.28 -20.07
N TYR A 358 10.56 -4.12 -20.55
CA TYR A 358 9.98 -5.23 -19.79
C TYR A 358 10.25 -6.59 -20.45
N LEU A 359 11.04 -7.43 -19.77
CA LEU A 359 11.49 -8.74 -20.27
C LEU A 359 10.99 -9.93 -19.44
N GLU A 360 10.28 -9.71 -18.33
CA GLU A 360 9.94 -10.76 -17.37
C GLU A 360 9.15 -11.92 -18.00
N HIS A 361 8.16 -11.62 -18.83
CA HIS A 361 7.34 -12.65 -19.51
C HIS A 361 7.93 -13.15 -20.83
N ILE A 362 9.11 -12.67 -21.23
CA ILE A 362 9.75 -13.09 -22.47
C ILE A 362 10.36 -14.48 -22.30
N LYS A 363 10.03 -15.38 -23.22
CA LYS A 363 10.55 -16.75 -23.29
C LYS A 363 11.36 -16.94 -24.55
N LEU A 364 12.47 -17.67 -24.49
CA LEU A 364 13.20 -18.00 -25.71
C LEU A 364 12.43 -19.06 -26.52
N PRO A 365 12.39 -18.98 -27.87
CA PRO A 365 11.87 -20.06 -28.70
C PRO A 365 12.59 -21.39 -28.41
N PRO A 366 11.87 -22.53 -28.41
CA PRO A 366 12.47 -23.84 -28.17
C PRO A 366 13.60 -24.12 -29.17
N LEU A 367 14.81 -24.28 -28.65
CA LEU A 367 15.99 -24.54 -29.48
C LEU A 367 15.95 -25.91 -30.16
N ASP A 368 15.22 -26.86 -29.58
CA ASP A 368 14.96 -28.21 -30.12
C ASP A 368 13.99 -28.21 -31.33
N LYS A 369 13.44 -27.05 -31.70
CA LYS A 369 12.64 -26.87 -32.92
C LYS A 369 13.40 -26.19 -34.06
N GLN A 370 14.62 -25.70 -33.82
CA GLN A 370 15.43 -25.06 -34.86
C GLN A 370 16.21 -26.13 -35.64
N ALA A 371 15.86 -26.33 -36.90
CA ALA A 371 16.43 -27.37 -37.75
C ALA A 371 17.96 -27.29 -37.88
N SER A 372 18.53 -26.08 -37.85
CA SER A 372 19.97 -25.84 -37.87
C SER A 372 20.68 -26.44 -36.64
N LEU A 373 20.09 -26.31 -35.46
CA LEU A 373 20.66 -26.78 -34.20
C LEU A 373 20.45 -28.29 -34.01
N VAL A 374 19.25 -28.80 -34.27
CA VAL A 374 18.87 -30.21 -34.03
C VAL A 374 19.64 -31.19 -34.91
N ARG A 375 20.07 -30.74 -36.10
CA ARG A 375 20.89 -31.56 -37.02
C ARG A 375 22.20 -32.01 -36.37
N ASP A 376 22.84 -31.12 -35.62
CA ASP A 376 24.22 -31.27 -35.16
C ASP A 376 24.33 -31.46 -33.64
N PHE A 377 23.26 -31.12 -32.89
CA PHE A 377 23.26 -31.14 -31.43
C PHE A 377 22.05 -31.87 -30.83
N LYS A 378 22.28 -32.57 -29.73
CA LYS A 378 21.23 -33.02 -28.82
C LYS A 378 20.89 -31.91 -27.83
N ILE A 379 19.62 -31.52 -27.79
CA ILE A 379 19.13 -30.39 -27.00
C ILE A 379 17.99 -30.88 -26.09
N PRO A 380 18.05 -30.66 -24.77
CA PRO A 380 16.93 -30.93 -23.87
C PRO A 380 15.70 -30.07 -24.23
N LYS A 381 14.51 -30.63 -24.06
CA LYS A 381 13.24 -29.91 -24.27
C LYS A 381 12.96 -28.88 -23.19
N ASP A 382 13.35 -29.22 -21.97
CA ASP A 382 13.21 -28.35 -20.82
C ASP A 382 14.33 -27.30 -20.84
N MET A 383 13.94 -26.06 -20.58
CA MET A 383 14.84 -24.93 -20.43
C MET A 383 14.40 -24.17 -19.19
N ALA A 384 15.36 -23.75 -18.37
CA ALA A 384 15.08 -22.91 -17.21
C ALA A 384 14.54 -21.55 -17.66
N ASP A 385 13.72 -20.93 -16.82
CA ASP A 385 13.37 -19.52 -17.02
C ASP A 385 14.64 -18.67 -16.95
N GLY A 386 14.74 -17.70 -17.86
CA GLY A 386 15.90 -16.82 -17.92
C GLY A 386 15.95 -15.84 -16.73
N GLU A 387 17.16 -15.46 -16.34
CA GLU A 387 17.39 -14.45 -15.30
C GLU A 387 17.45 -13.06 -15.93
N ILE A 388 16.75 -12.08 -15.35
CA ILE A 388 16.83 -10.70 -15.81
C ILE A 388 18.09 -10.06 -15.19
N SER A 389 18.84 -9.36 -16.03
CA SER A 389 20.02 -8.60 -15.63
C SER A 389 20.01 -7.27 -16.39
N GLY A 390 19.49 -6.23 -15.72
CA GLY A 390 19.26 -4.93 -16.35
C GLY A 390 18.33 -5.06 -17.55
N ASN A 391 18.71 -4.50 -18.69
CA ASN A 391 17.88 -4.52 -19.91
C ASN A 391 18.06 -5.79 -20.77
N SER A 392 18.40 -6.92 -20.16
CA SER A 392 18.59 -8.20 -20.84
C SER A 392 18.12 -9.37 -20.00
N LYS A 393 17.63 -10.41 -20.66
CA LYS A 393 17.26 -11.68 -20.05
C LYS A 393 18.21 -12.76 -20.53
N ILE A 394 18.82 -13.45 -19.58
CA ILE A 394 19.87 -14.43 -19.82
C ILE A 394 19.29 -15.83 -19.65
N PHE A 395 19.32 -16.63 -20.71
CA PHE A 395 18.92 -18.03 -20.71
C PHE A 395 20.15 -18.91 -20.74
N THR A 396 20.11 -20.03 -20.01
CA THR A 396 21.20 -21.02 -20.00
C THR A 396 20.65 -22.37 -20.45
N GLN A 397 21.28 -22.97 -21.45
CA GLN A 397 20.91 -24.28 -21.98
C GLN A 397 22.15 -25.15 -22.19
N THR A 398 22.05 -26.45 -21.90
CA THR A 398 23.12 -27.40 -22.23
C THR A 398 22.82 -28.10 -23.56
N ILE A 399 23.78 -28.08 -24.48
CA ILE A 399 23.73 -28.82 -25.76
C ILE A 399 24.86 -29.84 -25.82
N ARG A 400 24.75 -30.87 -26.67
CA ARG A 400 25.80 -31.88 -26.89
C ARG A 400 26.00 -32.14 -28.37
N ALA A 401 27.23 -32.03 -28.86
CA ALA A 401 27.55 -32.33 -30.26
C ALA A 401 27.31 -33.82 -30.56
N LEU A 402 26.69 -34.11 -31.71
CA LEU A 402 26.34 -35.48 -32.12
C LEU A 402 27.47 -36.20 -32.87
N ASN A 403 28.38 -35.46 -33.49
CA ASN A 403 29.47 -36.01 -34.29
C ASN A 403 30.66 -35.04 -34.35
N THR A 404 31.81 -35.51 -34.85
CA THR A 404 33.05 -34.73 -34.95
C THR A 404 33.08 -33.75 -36.14
N SER A 405 32.08 -33.81 -37.03
CA SER A 405 32.01 -32.88 -38.18
C SER A 405 31.43 -31.51 -37.79
N VAL A 406 30.91 -31.38 -36.57
CA VAL A 406 30.40 -30.13 -36.02
C VAL A 406 31.57 -29.15 -35.80
N LYS A 407 31.54 -28.01 -36.49
CA LYS A 407 32.57 -26.96 -36.42
C LYS A 407 32.13 -25.69 -35.71
N GLU A 408 30.82 -25.53 -35.47
CA GLU A 408 30.26 -24.36 -34.83
C GLU A 408 28.87 -24.66 -34.27
N VAL A 409 28.43 -23.85 -33.31
CA VAL A 409 27.01 -23.68 -33.01
C VAL A 409 26.45 -22.70 -34.04
N PRO A 410 25.45 -23.09 -34.85
CA PRO A 410 24.85 -22.19 -35.83
C PRO A 410 24.11 -21.03 -35.15
N PRO A 411 23.83 -19.94 -35.89
CA PRO A 411 23.03 -18.83 -35.41
C PRO A 411 21.70 -19.25 -34.79
N ILE A 412 21.42 -18.73 -33.59
CA ILE A 412 20.14 -18.92 -32.91
C ILE A 412 19.17 -17.88 -33.45
N GLU A 413 18.05 -18.33 -33.99
CA GLU A 413 17.04 -17.46 -34.59
C GLU A 413 15.97 -17.05 -33.57
N LEU A 414 15.55 -15.79 -33.63
CA LEU A 414 14.43 -15.26 -32.87
C LEU A 414 13.52 -14.46 -33.80
N CYS A 415 12.29 -14.93 -33.98
CA CYS A 415 11.26 -14.22 -34.71
C CYS A 415 10.53 -13.24 -33.80
N TYR A 416 10.45 -11.98 -34.23
CA TYR A 416 9.79 -10.91 -33.51
C TYR A 416 9.04 -9.99 -34.47
N PHE A 417 8.10 -9.21 -33.94
CA PHE A 417 7.41 -8.16 -34.68
C PHE A 417 8.07 -6.83 -34.35
N ASP A 418 8.73 -6.24 -35.35
CA ASP A 418 9.39 -4.96 -35.21
C ASP A 418 8.35 -3.84 -35.24
N THR A 419 8.18 -3.15 -34.12
CA THR A 419 7.12 -2.12 -33.98
C THR A 419 7.47 -0.80 -34.66
N LYS A 420 8.74 -0.59 -35.06
CA LYS A 420 9.16 0.56 -35.88
C LYS A 420 8.89 0.31 -37.37
N LEU A 421 9.18 -0.89 -37.84
CA LEU A 421 8.95 -1.27 -39.25
C LEU A 421 7.51 -1.72 -39.51
N GLY A 422 6.80 -2.19 -38.49
CA GLY A 422 5.45 -2.74 -38.62
C GLY A 422 5.41 -4.09 -39.35
N GLN A 423 6.50 -4.88 -39.27
CA GLN A 423 6.63 -6.17 -39.95
C GLN A 423 7.36 -7.21 -39.09
N TYR A 424 7.23 -8.48 -39.48
CA TYR A 424 7.95 -9.57 -38.84
C TYR A 424 9.41 -9.62 -39.30
N GLU A 425 10.31 -9.77 -38.34
CA GLU A 425 11.74 -9.87 -38.57
C GLU A 425 12.34 -11.07 -37.82
N VAL A 426 13.50 -11.53 -38.28
CA VAL A 426 14.25 -12.63 -37.67
C VAL A 426 15.63 -12.14 -37.30
N VAL A 427 15.87 -11.93 -36.01
CA VAL A 427 17.21 -11.63 -35.50
C VAL A 427 17.96 -12.93 -35.24
N ARG A 428 19.28 -12.91 -35.50
CA ARG A 428 20.15 -14.08 -35.40
C ARG A 428 21.37 -13.77 -34.54
N SER A 429 21.82 -14.73 -33.74
CA SER A 429 23.10 -14.62 -33.05
C SER A 429 24.27 -14.85 -34.02
N GLU A 430 25.47 -14.43 -33.65
CA GLU A 430 26.69 -14.84 -34.36
C GLU A 430 26.89 -16.38 -34.21
N PRO A 431 27.39 -17.08 -35.25
CA PRO A 431 27.85 -18.46 -35.12
C PRO A 431 29.00 -18.56 -34.09
N ILE A 432 29.04 -19.65 -33.34
CA ILE A 432 30.07 -19.85 -32.29
C ILE A 432 30.99 -21.00 -32.72
N PRO A 433 32.26 -20.74 -33.08
CA PRO A 433 33.19 -21.79 -33.49
C PRO A 433 33.42 -22.82 -32.38
N LEU A 434 33.48 -24.10 -32.78
CA LEU A 434 33.72 -25.25 -31.91
C LEU A 434 34.80 -26.16 -32.49
N THR A 435 35.58 -26.76 -31.60
CA THR A 435 36.51 -27.85 -31.92
C THR A 435 35.97 -29.12 -31.29
N VAL A 436 35.42 -30.03 -32.10
CA VAL A 436 34.85 -31.30 -31.62
C VAL A 436 35.78 -32.47 -31.93
N LYS A 437 36.27 -33.12 -30.87
CA LYS A 437 37.16 -34.30 -30.93
C LYS A 437 36.35 -35.58 -30.76
N GLU A 438 36.94 -36.71 -31.14
CA GLU A 438 36.34 -38.02 -30.86
C GLU A 438 36.14 -38.22 -29.36
N ALA A 439 35.04 -38.89 -29.00
CA ALA A 439 34.78 -39.24 -27.62
C ALA A 439 35.94 -40.11 -27.09
N LYS A 440 36.49 -39.75 -25.92
CA LYS A 440 37.52 -40.57 -25.28
C LYS A 440 36.94 -41.94 -24.94
N ILE A 441 37.39 -42.98 -25.64
CA ILE A 441 37.06 -44.37 -25.32
C ILE A 441 37.84 -44.71 -24.04
N ILE A 442 37.13 -44.85 -22.92
CA ILE A 442 37.71 -45.34 -21.66
C ILE A 442 37.87 -46.85 -21.83
N THR A 443 39.11 -47.31 -21.99
CA THR A 443 39.45 -48.74 -21.98
C THR A 443 39.46 -49.27 -20.55
N ALA A 444 39.39 -50.60 -20.38
CA ALA A 444 39.51 -51.23 -19.05
C ALA A 444 40.83 -50.82 -18.36
N ASP A 445 41.92 -50.66 -19.12
CA ASP A 445 43.23 -50.22 -18.62
C ASP A 445 43.21 -48.79 -18.03
N ASP A 446 42.37 -47.89 -18.55
CA ASP A 446 42.20 -46.52 -18.04
C ASP A 446 41.44 -46.50 -16.69
N ALA A 447 40.65 -47.54 -16.40
CA ALA A 447 39.91 -47.68 -15.14
C ALA A 447 40.73 -48.38 -14.03
N GLU A 448 41.78 -49.14 -14.40
CA GLU A 448 42.65 -49.88 -13.48
C GLU A 448 43.79 -49.05 -12.87
N GLY A 449 44.01 -47.81 -13.34
CA GLY A 449 44.88 -46.84 -12.64
C GLY A 449 46.38 -47.20 -12.61
N VAL A 450 46.89 -47.94 -13.60
CA VAL A 450 48.30 -48.40 -13.61
C VAL A 450 49.25 -47.47 -14.40
N GLY A 451 48.75 -46.35 -14.93
CA GLY A 451 49.57 -45.36 -15.65
C GLY A 451 49.95 -44.14 -14.80
N ILE A 452 51.24 -43.80 -14.74
CA ILE A 452 51.73 -42.50 -14.21
C ILE A 452 51.30 -41.40 -15.19
N ILE A 453 50.06 -40.92 -15.05
CA ILE A 453 49.58 -39.71 -15.71
C ILE A 453 49.46 -38.65 -14.61
N PRO A 454 50.15 -37.51 -14.70
CA PRO A 454 49.95 -36.43 -13.73
C PRO A 454 48.47 -36.04 -13.79
N PRO A 455 47.79 -35.90 -12.64
CA PRO A 455 46.36 -35.65 -12.62
C PRO A 455 46.09 -34.38 -13.43
N ALA A 456 45.25 -34.50 -14.45
CA ALA A 456 44.70 -33.33 -15.11
C ALA A 456 44.00 -32.52 -14.02
N LYS A 457 44.58 -31.35 -13.68
CA LYS A 457 43.89 -30.33 -12.90
C LYS A 457 42.69 -29.90 -13.70
N LYS A 458 41.56 -30.58 -13.51
CA LYS A 458 40.26 -29.93 -13.67
C LYS A 458 40.21 -28.91 -12.55
N ASP A 459 40.49 -27.66 -12.89
CA ASP A 459 40.18 -26.56 -12.00
C ASP A 459 38.69 -26.69 -11.68
N LEU A 460 38.41 -26.98 -10.41
CA LEU A 460 37.07 -26.97 -9.87
C LEU A 460 36.56 -25.53 -10.02
N GLU A 461 35.73 -25.28 -11.03
CA GLU A 461 34.93 -24.05 -11.05
C GLU A 461 33.99 -24.12 -9.86
N THR A 462 34.29 -23.34 -8.84
CA THR A 462 33.42 -23.15 -7.69
C THR A 462 32.21 -22.35 -8.17
N TRP A 463 31.06 -23.01 -8.20
CA TRP A 463 29.79 -22.35 -8.51
C TRP A 463 29.50 -21.35 -7.39
N LYS A 464 29.51 -20.05 -7.70
CA LYS A 464 29.23 -18.99 -6.71
C LYS A 464 27.77 -18.96 -6.23
N LYS A 465 26.86 -19.78 -6.79
CA LYS A 465 25.46 -19.93 -6.36
C LYS A 465 24.94 -21.34 -6.62
N GLY A 466 24.10 -21.84 -5.70
CA GLY A 466 23.45 -23.13 -5.73
C GLY A 466 23.00 -23.58 -4.33
N ILE A 467 22.31 -24.73 -4.24
CA ILE A 467 21.76 -25.27 -2.98
C ILE A 467 22.87 -25.54 -1.94
N ALA A 468 24.10 -25.81 -2.39
CA ALA A 468 25.28 -26.02 -1.56
C ALA A 468 25.91 -24.72 -1.02
N TYR A 469 25.52 -23.53 -1.51
CA TYR A 469 26.07 -22.25 -1.04
C TYR A 469 25.42 -21.76 0.27
N ASN A 470 24.28 -22.35 0.66
CA ASN A 470 23.58 -22.03 1.91
C ASN A 470 23.96 -22.96 3.09
N TYR A 471 25.09 -23.67 3.00
CA TYR A 471 25.67 -24.30 4.18
C TYR A 471 26.65 -23.32 4.80
N ASP A 472 26.13 -22.47 5.68
CA ASP A 472 26.95 -21.78 6.64
C ASP A 472 27.73 -22.83 7.45
N ASP A 473 29.02 -22.57 7.64
CA ASP A 473 29.92 -23.40 8.43
C ASP A 473 29.31 -23.71 9.81
N THR A 474 29.60 -24.90 10.34
CA THR A 474 29.15 -25.35 11.67
C THR A 474 29.49 -24.39 12.81
N SER A 475 30.36 -23.41 12.55
CA SER A 475 30.66 -22.26 13.42
C SER A 475 29.47 -21.30 13.65
N VAL A 476 28.39 -21.37 12.85
CA VAL A 476 27.16 -20.57 13.07
C VAL A 476 26.22 -21.18 14.12
N LEU A 477 26.43 -22.43 14.51
CA LEU A 477 25.69 -23.08 15.60
C LEU A 477 26.32 -22.72 16.96
N ASP A 478 26.36 -21.44 17.30
CA ASP A 478 26.78 -21.01 18.62
C ASP A 478 25.59 -21.13 19.59
N ASN A 479 25.74 -21.99 20.61
CA ASN A 479 24.67 -22.33 21.53
C ASN A 479 24.38 -21.15 22.47
N GLN A 480 23.42 -20.28 22.10
CA GLN A 480 23.05 -19.09 22.87
C GLN A 480 22.15 -19.45 24.06
N TYR A 481 22.75 -19.96 25.14
CA TYR A 481 22.06 -20.02 26.43
C TYR A 481 21.96 -18.61 27.04
N PHE A 482 20.74 -18.08 27.10
CA PHE A 482 20.46 -16.83 27.82
C PHE A 482 20.36 -17.11 29.32
N GLY A 483 21.48 -16.93 30.05
CA GLY A 483 21.53 -17.03 31.50
C GLY A 483 21.67 -15.65 32.14
N ILE A 484 20.97 -15.36 33.23
CA ILE A 484 21.15 -14.11 33.99
C ILE A 484 22.64 -13.90 34.38
N LEU A 485 23.38 -14.99 34.57
CA LEU A 485 24.80 -14.98 34.87
C LEU A 485 25.71 -14.71 33.65
N SER A 486 25.27 -14.95 32.41
CA SER A 486 26.07 -14.67 31.21
C SER A 486 26.13 -13.17 30.88
N SER A 487 25.15 -12.40 31.34
CA SER A 487 25.10 -10.94 31.21
C SER A 487 26.23 -10.20 31.95
N PHE A 488 26.87 -10.84 32.94
CA PHE A 488 28.04 -10.28 33.65
C PHE A 488 29.35 -10.34 32.85
N LYS A 489 29.39 -11.06 31.71
CA LYS A 489 30.57 -11.11 30.84
C LYS A 489 30.66 -9.91 29.91
N SER A 490 29.54 -9.27 29.58
CA SER A 490 29.54 -8.06 28.77
C SER A 490 29.63 -6.83 29.70
N PRO A 491 30.75 -6.08 29.65
CA PRO A 491 30.93 -4.92 30.52
C PRO A 491 29.85 -3.86 30.28
N ILE A 492 29.30 -3.77 29.05
CA ILE A 492 28.25 -2.81 28.68
C ILE A 492 26.90 -3.18 29.32
N LEU A 493 26.50 -4.45 29.26
CA LEU A 493 25.24 -4.91 29.85
C LEU A 493 25.28 -4.81 31.38
N PHE A 494 26.42 -5.14 31.99
CA PHE A 494 26.60 -4.95 33.43
C PHE A 494 26.42 -3.48 33.82
N LEU A 495 27.02 -2.55 33.07
CA LEU A 495 26.91 -1.11 33.33
C LEU A 495 25.46 -0.62 33.17
N LEU A 496 24.74 -1.10 32.16
CA LEU A 496 23.32 -0.79 31.94
C LEU A 496 22.42 -1.25 33.10
N ILE A 497 22.73 -2.39 33.72
CA ILE A 497 21.95 -2.93 34.85
C ILE A 497 22.34 -2.28 36.17
N ALA A 498 23.63 -2.04 36.40
CA ALA A 498 24.15 -1.54 37.67
C ALA A 498 24.06 -0.01 37.83
N ALA A 499 24.12 0.76 36.73
CA ALA A 499 24.16 2.22 36.80
C ALA A 499 22.88 2.88 37.36
N PRO A 500 21.64 2.47 36.97
CA PRO A 500 20.44 3.11 37.47
C PRO A 500 20.27 3.08 39.01
N PRO A 501 20.42 1.93 39.70
CA PRO A 501 20.29 1.90 41.16
C PRO A 501 21.43 2.66 41.87
N LEU A 502 22.64 2.64 41.31
CA LEU A 502 23.76 3.44 41.82
C LEU A 502 23.47 4.94 41.73
N LEU A 503 23.02 5.43 40.57
CA LEU A 503 22.62 6.83 40.37
C LEU A 503 21.49 7.23 41.34
N TYR A 504 20.48 6.38 41.51
CA TYR A 504 19.41 6.63 42.47
C TYR A 504 19.93 6.77 43.91
N SER A 505 20.81 5.86 44.35
CA SER A 505 21.38 5.89 45.70
C SER A 505 22.23 7.15 45.97
N ILE A 506 22.98 7.61 44.96
CA ILE A 506 23.78 8.84 45.04
C ILE A 506 22.84 10.06 45.19
N VAL A 507 21.79 10.14 44.37
CA VAL A 507 20.81 11.23 44.44
C VAL A 507 20.10 11.22 45.80
N LEU A 508 19.69 10.04 46.29
CA LEU A 508 19.03 9.90 47.58
C LEU A 508 19.94 10.35 48.73
N ALA A 509 21.22 9.96 48.72
CA ALA A 509 22.20 10.38 49.72
C ALA A 509 22.43 11.90 49.68
N TRP A 510 22.52 12.48 48.47
CA TRP A 510 22.71 13.92 48.29
C TRP A 510 21.51 14.72 48.82
N VAL A 511 20.28 14.29 48.52
CA VAL A 511 19.06 14.92 49.03
C VAL A 511 19.00 14.83 50.56
N ASN A 512 19.35 13.69 51.15
CA ASN A 512 19.39 13.53 52.60
C ASN A 512 20.46 14.42 53.26
N LEU A 513 21.62 14.59 52.65
CA LEU A 513 22.66 15.51 53.13
C LEU A 513 22.21 16.97 53.05
N MET A 514 21.57 17.39 51.96
CA MET A 514 21.00 18.73 51.83
C MET A 514 19.89 18.99 52.86
N ASN A 515 19.05 18.00 53.14
CA ASN A 515 17.99 18.11 54.13
C ASN A 515 18.56 18.21 55.56
N ARG A 516 19.64 17.48 55.87
CA ARG A 516 20.35 17.61 57.16
C ARG A 516 20.97 18.99 57.35
N HIS A 517 21.56 19.58 56.31
CA HIS A 517 22.09 20.94 56.37
C HIS A 517 21.01 22.03 56.51
N LYS A 518 19.79 21.78 56.02
CA LYS A 518 18.65 22.70 56.18
C LYS A 518 17.92 22.53 57.52
N ALA A 519 18.11 21.40 58.20
CA ALA A 519 17.45 21.08 59.47
C ALA A 519 18.28 21.46 60.71
N ASP A 520 19.49 22.01 60.54
CA ASP A 520 20.36 22.43 61.64
C ASP A 520 19.98 23.87 62.08
N PRO A 521 19.29 24.07 63.22
CA PRO A 521 18.77 25.37 63.62
C PRO A 521 19.87 26.36 64.00
N LEU A 522 21.08 25.89 64.31
CA LEU A 522 22.20 26.73 64.74
C LEU A 522 22.87 27.47 63.57
N LEU A 523 22.87 26.89 62.36
CA LEU A 523 23.42 27.54 61.15
C LEU A 523 22.48 28.64 60.60
N ILE A 524 21.18 28.53 60.83
CA ILE A 524 20.19 29.52 60.39
C ILE A 524 20.25 30.78 61.27
N HIS A 525 20.60 30.65 62.56
CA HIS A 525 20.82 31.81 63.43
C HIS A 525 22.15 32.52 63.19
N ALA A 526 23.20 31.82 62.73
CA ALA A 526 24.49 32.44 62.39
C ALA A 526 24.47 33.28 61.09
N LYS A 527 23.47 33.08 60.21
CA LYS A 527 23.28 33.90 58.99
C LYS A 527 22.38 35.14 59.20
N LYS A 528 21.84 35.33 60.40
CA LYS A 528 20.92 36.43 60.74
C LYS A 528 21.43 37.36 61.86
N ALA A 529 22.68 37.22 62.27
CA ALA A 529 23.38 38.11 63.20
C ALA A 529 24.38 38.99 62.44
#